data_AF-A0A7Y5KYL5-F1
#
_entry.id   AF-A0A7Y5KYL5-F1
#
_cell.length_a   1.000
_cell.length_b   1.000
_cell.length_c   1.000
_cell.angle_alpha   90.00
_cell.angle_beta   90.00
_cell.angle_gamma   90.00
#
_symmetry.space_group_name_H-M   'P 1'
#
loop_
_entity.id
_entity.type
_entity.pdbx_description
1 polymer ?
#
loop_
_entity_poly.entity_id
_entity_poly.type
_entity_poly.pdbx_seq_one_letter_code
_entity_poly.pdbx_strand_id
1 'polypeptide(L)'
;MSDARDSDLDAILARRAMLISTALAALSCGSGGEGSPSVHPTGSTTDRPAVTATASASQSARVPPAALRSWDEVLRDAPPRGIPASVKGAEAQQLEWLERGLSSEYDTVKGVWTGAPDCDAASPDCRSKWREVGKLAKAMYDQTRGPIVAGCGGAGGETATVIGRRAAHRRYVQKLITEAEEHLTAVAASFSPQGEQEWRKILANAKQPPPMPCLSPCAMPDVSTIVQSIAFAKDARDVRSDDAAVTAAIQAIVATFKANRAPSKIVVRGHADAGEKDPAELATARAKSVVALLLKAGLPKDSVTSVGLGADLPVERSDEKGNAAANQRVDFEAVATAKP
;
A
#
# COMPACT_ATOMS: atom_id res chain seq x y z
N MET A 1 -2.60 -49.10 -41.05
CA MET A 1 -2.83 -48.81 -39.62
C MET A 1 -1.61 -48.05 -39.14
N SER A 2 -1.65 -46.72 -39.22
CA SER A 2 -0.55 -45.87 -38.77
C SER A 2 -0.56 -45.81 -37.25
N ASP A 3 0.62 -46.00 -36.67
CA ASP A 3 0.82 -46.26 -35.26
C ASP A 3 0.55 -45.00 -34.43
N ALA A 4 -0.30 -45.11 -33.41
CA ALA A 4 -0.79 -43.97 -32.61
C ALA A 4 0.33 -43.19 -31.89
N ARG A 5 1.56 -43.72 -31.90
CA ARG A 5 2.75 -43.09 -31.33
C ARG A 5 3.32 -41.96 -32.19
N ASP A 6 3.14 -41.98 -33.52
CA ASP A 6 3.65 -40.92 -34.39
C ASP A 6 2.84 -39.62 -34.26
N SER A 7 1.53 -39.75 -34.00
CA SER A 7 0.62 -38.62 -33.76
C SER A 7 1.03 -37.76 -32.55
N ASP A 8 1.59 -38.38 -31.51
CA ASP A 8 1.91 -37.70 -30.26
C ASP A 8 3.28 -37.01 -30.35
N LEU A 9 4.22 -37.61 -31.09
CA LEU A 9 5.51 -36.99 -31.40
C LEU A 9 5.34 -35.72 -32.23
N ASP A 10 4.50 -35.76 -33.26
CA ASP A 10 4.21 -34.60 -34.11
C ASP A 10 3.49 -33.48 -33.34
N ALA A 11 2.57 -33.83 -32.44
CA ALA A 11 1.91 -32.85 -31.57
C ALA A 11 2.89 -32.18 -30.59
N ILE A 12 3.86 -32.93 -30.06
CA ILE A 12 4.91 -32.40 -29.19
C ILE A 12 5.87 -31.49 -29.98
N LEU A 13 6.28 -31.89 -31.18
CA LEU A 13 7.16 -31.10 -32.03
C LEU A 13 6.49 -29.81 -32.52
N ALA A 14 5.20 -29.86 -32.88
CA ALA A 14 4.43 -28.67 -33.26
C ALA A 14 4.30 -27.66 -32.11
N ARG A 15 4.09 -28.13 -30.87
CA ARG A 15 4.05 -27.26 -29.68
C ARG A 15 5.41 -26.64 -29.35
N ARG A 16 6.51 -27.40 -29.53
CA ARG A 16 7.87 -26.87 -29.34
C ARG A 16 8.22 -25.85 -30.42
N ALA A 17 7.81 -26.06 -31.67
CA ALA A 17 8.03 -25.11 -32.76
C ALA A 17 7.29 -23.77 -32.53
N MET A 18 6.05 -23.80 -32.01
CA MET A 18 5.33 -22.57 -31.64
C MET A 18 6.01 -21.77 -30.52
N LEU A 19 6.59 -22.45 -29.52
CA LEU A 19 7.30 -21.79 -28.41
C LEU A 19 8.60 -21.12 -28.87
N ILE A 20 9.32 -21.71 -29.82
CA ILE A 20 10.55 -21.13 -30.37
C ILE A 20 10.24 -19.93 -31.28
N SER A 21 9.18 -20.00 -32.09
CA SER A 21 8.76 -18.88 -32.96
C SER A 21 8.25 -17.66 -32.19
N THR A 22 7.61 -17.86 -31.04
CA THR A 22 7.15 -16.75 -30.17
C THR A 22 8.29 -16.10 -29.40
N ALA A 23 9.33 -16.86 -29.00
CA ALA A 23 10.53 -16.31 -28.39
C ALA A 23 11.38 -15.46 -29.36
N LEU A 24 11.43 -15.83 -30.64
CA LEU A 24 12.15 -15.06 -31.67
C LEU A 24 11.42 -13.77 -32.09
N ALA A 25 10.07 -13.77 -32.08
CA ALA A 25 9.29 -12.56 -32.36
C ALA A 25 9.47 -11.48 -31.26
N ALA A 26 9.70 -11.87 -30.01
CA ALA A 26 9.92 -10.94 -28.90
C ALA A 26 11.30 -10.26 -28.93
N LEU A 27 12.29 -10.82 -29.64
CA LEU A 27 13.62 -10.25 -29.81
C LEU A 27 13.72 -9.26 -30.99
N SER A 28 12.66 -9.14 -31.81
CA SER A 28 12.63 -8.25 -32.99
C SER A 28 12.08 -6.84 -32.71
N CYS A 29 11.66 -6.52 -31.49
CA CYS A 29 11.26 -5.17 -31.10
C CYS A 29 12.48 -4.35 -30.66
N GLY A 30 13.41 -4.08 -31.58
CA GLY A 30 14.56 -3.24 -31.32
C GLY A 30 15.25 -2.80 -32.61
N SER A 31 15.23 -1.48 -32.84
CA SER A 31 15.95 -0.72 -33.88
C SER A 31 15.37 -0.76 -35.30
N GLY A 32 14.73 0.35 -35.67
CA GLY A 32 14.25 0.63 -37.02
C GLY A 32 13.75 2.07 -37.13
N GLY A 33 14.60 3.04 -36.77
CA GLY A 33 14.37 4.46 -37.01
C GLY A 33 15.30 4.95 -38.11
N GLU A 34 14.82 4.91 -39.35
CA GLU A 34 15.50 5.40 -40.54
C GLU A 34 15.58 6.94 -40.57
N GLY A 35 16.76 7.43 -40.96
CA GLY A 35 16.89 8.54 -41.91
C GLY A 35 16.64 9.97 -41.43
N SER A 36 17.65 10.60 -40.82
CA SER A 36 17.76 12.07 -40.80
C SER A 36 18.77 12.51 -41.86
N PRO A 37 18.41 13.38 -42.82
CA PRO A 37 19.36 13.88 -43.81
C PRO A 37 20.35 14.85 -43.17
N SER A 38 21.63 14.59 -43.41
CA SER A 38 22.75 15.46 -43.06
C SER A 38 22.70 16.72 -43.93
N VAL A 39 22.37 17.86 -43.33
CA VAL A 39 22.52 19.17 -43.95
C VAL A 39 23.73 19.84 -43.32
N HIS A 40 24.81 19.97 -44.10
CA HIS A 40 25.93 20.84 -43.79
C HIS A 40 25.52 22.30 -43.95
N PRO A 41 25.70 23.18 -42.94
CA PRO A 41 25.76 24.61 -43.15
C PRO A 41 27.23 25.03 -43.28
N THR A 42 27.60 25.41 -44.50
CA THR A 42 28.78 26.25 -44.78
C THR A 42 28.51 27.69 -44.38
N GLY A 43 29.39 28.26 -43.56
CA GLY A 43 29.78 29.68 -43.62
C GLY A 43 28.91 30.72 -42.90
N SER A 44 29.44 31.27 -41.80
CA SER A 44 29.77 32.71 -41.70
C SER A 44 30.30 33.03 -40.31
N THR A 45 31.59 33.36 -40.28
CA THR A 45 32.28 33.96 -39.15
C THR A 45 31.82 35.41 -39.03
N THR A 46 30.91 35.70 -38.10
CA THR A 46 30.56 37.07 -37.74
C THR A 46 31.11 37.34 -36.35
N ASP A 47 32.19 38.13 -36.29
CA ASP A 47 32.74 38.73 -35.08
C ASP A 47 31.62 39.40 -34.28
N ARG A 48 31.34 38.86 -33.09
CA ARG A 48 30.39 39.44 -32.15
C ARG A 48 31.17 40.00 -30.96
N PRO A 49 31.03 41.30 -30.64
CA PRO A 49 31.81 41.93 -29.58
C PRO A 49 31.47 41.30 -28.22
N ALA A 50 32.52 41.04 -27.45
CA ALA A 50 32.45 40.56 -26.07
C ALA A 50 31.77 41.63 -25.19
N VAL A 51 30.46 41.48 -24.96
CA VAL A 51 29.74 42.26 -23.96
C VAL A 51 29.92 41.54 -22.62
N THR A 52 30.89 42.00 -21.85
CA THR A 52 31.14 41.59 -20.46
C THR A 52 30.01 42.14 -19.57
N ALA A 53 28.83 41.54 -19.64
CA ALA A 53 27.72 41.87 -18.75
C ALA A 53 27.99 41.22 -17.38
N THR A 54 28.65 41.96 -16.49
CA THR A 54 28.84 41.62 -15.08
C THR A 54 27.49 41.74 -14.36
N ALA A 55 26.62 40.75 -14.56
CA ALA A 55 25.38 40.64 -13.81
C ALA A 55 25.69 40.17 -12.39
N SER A 56 25.95 41.12 -11.49
CA SER A 56 25.88 40.90 -10.04
C SER A 56 24.44 40.58 -9.66
N ALA A 57 24.05 39.31 -9.84
CA ALA A 57 22.84 38.79 -9.25
C ALA A 57 23.04 38.76 -7.74
N SER A 58 22.47 39.74 -7.05
CA SER A 58 22.37 39.74 -5.59
C SER A 58 21.71 38.43 -5.15
N GLN A 59 22.53 37.52 -4.64
CA GLN A 59 22.08 36.30 -3.99
C GLN A 59 21.42 36.72 -2.68
N SER A 60 20.10 36.98 -2.71
CA SER A 60 19.33 37.04 -1.47
C SER A 60 19.58 35.74 -0.71
N ALA A 61 20.06 35.87 0.53
CA ALA A 61 20.33 34.74 1.40
C ALA A 61 19.09 33.85 1.46
N ARG A 62 19.21 32.61 0.99
CA ARG A 62 18.09 31.65 1.02
C ARG A 62 17.84 31.24 2.45
N VAL A 63 16.59 31.34 2.89
CA VAL A 63 16.17 30.90 4.21
C VAL A 63 16.14 29.36 4.21
N PRO A 64 16.80 28.68 5.16
CA PRO A 64 16.71 27.23 5.27
C PRO A 64 15.26 26.80 5.55
N PRO A 65 14.82 25.65 5.02
CA PRO A 65 13.47 25.15 5.29
C PRO A 65 13.30 24.84 6.78
N ALA A 66 12.04 24.84 7.24
CA ALA A 66 11.72 24.37 8.57
C ALA A 66 12.19 22.91 8.75
N ALA A 67 12.74 22.61 9.93
CA ALA A 67 13.13 21.25 10.28
C ALA A 67 11.91 20.33 10.31
N LEU A 68 12.10 19.08 9.88
CA LEU A 68 11.10 18.04 10.11
C LEU A 68 10.88 17.83 11.60
N ARG A 69 9.65 17.44 11.96
CA ARG A 69 9.35 16.94 13.31
C ARG A 69 10.25 15.75 13.65
N SER A 70 10.49 15.57 14.95
CA SER A 70 11.34 14.49 15.44
C SER A 70 10.75 13.12 15.10
N TRP A 71 11.60 12.11 14.94
CA TRP A 71 11.12 10.76 14.63
C TRP A 71 10.23 10.19 15.75
N ASP A 72 10.46 10.58 17.00
CA ASP A 72 9.63 10.16 18.13
C ASP A 72 8.21 10.75 18.06
N GLU A 73 8.06 11.99 17.57
CA GLU A 73 6.74 12.57 17.27
C GLU A 73 6.05 11.83 16.11
N VAL A 74 6.80 11.50 15.06
CA VAL A 74 6.30 10.69 13.94
C VAL A 74 5.79 9.34 14.42
N LEU A 75 6.55 8.63 15.26
CA LEU A 75 6.14 7.33 15.79
C LEU A 75 4.97 7.44 16.76
N ARG A 76 4.89 8.53 17.53
CA ARG A 76 3.73 8.78 18.40
C ARG A 76 2.45 8.82 17.58
N ASP A 77 2.46 9.51 16.45
CA ASP A 77 1.29 9.71 15.58
C ASP A 77 0.99 8.54 14.63
N ALA A 78 1.80 7.47 14.67
CA ALA A 78 1.55 6.28 13.87
C ALA A 78 0.26 5.56 14.30
N PRO A 79 -0.39 4.82 13.37
CA PRO A 79 -1.45 3.90 13.74
C PRO A 79 -0.99 2.85 14.77
N PRO A 80 -1.93 2.16 15.46
CA PRO A 80 -1.62 1.28 16.57
C PRO A 80 -0.66 0.16 16.18
N ARG A 81 0.50 0.14 16.84
CA ARG A 81 1.52 -0.90 16.72
C ARG A 81 1.38 -1.94 17.84
N GLY A 82 1.94 -3.13 17.61
CA GLY A 82 1.97 -4.21 18.58
C GLY A 82 0.67 -5.01 18.70
N ILE A 83 0.68 -5.98 19.62
CA ILE A 83 -0.36 -7.00 19.78
C ILE A 83 -1.11 -6.72 21.08
N PRO A 84 -2.41 -6.39 21.04
CA PRO A 84 -3.20 -6.21 22.25
C PRO A 84 -3.28 -7.52 23.05
N ALA A 85 -3.18 -7.43 24.38
CA ALA A 85 -3.11 -8.60 25.26
C ALA A 85 -4.34 -9.51 25.21
N SER A 86 -5.50 -8.99 24.78
CA SER A 86 -6.73 -9.75 24.60
C SER A 86 -6.74 -10.62 23.33
N VAL A 87 -5.86 -10.34 22.37
CA VAL A 87 -5.77 -11.11 21.12
C VAL A 87 -4.93 -12.35 21.30
N LYS A 88 -5.43 -13.49 20.81
CA LYS A 88 -4.76 -14.80 20.93
C LYS A 88 -4.83 -15.56 19.61
N GLY A 89 -4.06 -16.65 19.50
CA GLY A 89 -4.14 -17.59 18.38
C GLY A 89 -3.68 -16.99 17.05
N ALA A 90 -4.41 -17.31 15.97
CA ALA A 90 -4.05 -16.93 14.61
C ALA A 90 -4.00 -15.40 14.40
N GLU A 91 -4.95 -14.65 14.98
CA GLU A 91 -4.97 -13.18 14.83
C GLU A 91 -3.75 -12.54 15.51
N ALA A 92 -3.30 -13.05 16.66
CA ALA A 92 -2.08 -12.56 17.31
C ALA A 92 -0.83 -12.80 16.45
N GLN A 93 -0.71 -13.98 15.82
CA GLN A 93 0.38 -14.30 14.90
C GLN A 93 0.37 -13.41 13.65
N GLN A 94 -0.82 -13.11 13.12
CA GLN A 94 -0.97 -12.20 11.98
C GLN A 94 -0.57 -10.76 12.33
N LEU A 95 -0.97 -10.26 13.51
CA LEU A 95 -0.54 -8.95 14.00
C LEU A 95 0.97 -8.90 14.25
N GLU A 96 1.57 -9.98 14.75
CA GLU A 96 3.03 -10.09 14.90
C GLU A 96 3.75 -10.04 13.54
N TRP A 97 3.22 -10.75 12.54
CA TRP A 97 3.77 -10.70 11.18
C TRP A 97 3.64 -9.32 10.55
N LEU A 98 2.49 -8.66 10.74
CA LEU A 98 2.27 -7.29 10.32
C LEU A 98 3.29 -6.35 10.99
N GLU A 99 3.49 -6.46 12.30
CA GLU A 99 4.42 -5.61 13.06
C GLU A 99 5.87 -5.75 12.58
N ARG A 100 6.31 -6.97 12.26
CA ARG A 100 7.64 -7.21 11.66
C ARG A 100 7.78 -6.51 10.31
N GLY A 101 6.78 -6.63 9.45
CA GLY A 101 6.77 -5.95 8.15
C GLY A 101 6.82 -4.43 8.30
N LEU A 102 5.95 -3.89 9.16
CA LEU A 102 5.89 -2.46 9.44
C LEU A 102 7.20 -1.92 10.02
N SER A 103 7.85 -2.64 10.94
CA SER A 103 9.12 -2.19 11.52
C SER A 103 10.17 -1.93 10.44
N SER A 104 10.31 -2.85 9.47
CA SER A 104 11.20 -2.64 8.33
C SER A 104 10.79 -1.46 7.45
N GLU A 105 9.49 -1.24 7.23
CA GLU A 105 9.00 -0.09 6.45
C GLU A 105 9.32 1.24 7.16
N TYR A 106 9.04 1.33 8.46
CA TYR A 106 9.31 2.52 9.27
C TYR A 106 10.81 2.82 9.37
N ASP A 107 11.67 1.82 9.48
CA ASP A 107 13.13 2.03 9.50
C ASP A 107 13.64 2.60 8.17
N THR A 108 13.10 2.15 7.03
CA THR A 108 13.43 2.72 5.72
C THR A 108 12.99 4.19 5.64
N VAL A 109 11.76 4.50 6.07
CA VAL A 109 11.24 5.88 6.09
C VAL A 109 12.09 6.74 7.01
N LYS A 110 12.48 6.25 8.20
CA LYS A 110 13.37 6.96 9.13
C LYS A 110 14.71 7.33 8.48
N GLY A 111 15.27 6.41 7.70
CA GLY A 111 16.51 6.65 6.96
C GLY A 111 16.39 7.83 5.99
N VAL A 112 15.30 7.92 5.25
CA VAL A 112 15.02 9.08 4.37
C VAL A 112 14.77 10.33 5.20
N TRP A 113 13.96 10.22 6.25
CA TRP A 113 13.54 11.31 7.14
C TRP A 113 14.72 12.04 7.80
N THR A 114 15.74 11.30 8.19
CA THR A 114 16.91 11.82 8.92
C THR A 114 18.16 11.96 8.03
N GLY A 115 18.08 11.54 6.77
CA GLY A 115 19.24 11.40 5.88
C GLY A 115 19.64 12.65 5.12
N ALA A 116 18.93 13.79 5.28
CA ALA A 116 19.18 15.02 4.54
C ALA A 116 20.64 15.48 4.68
N PRO A 117 21.44 15.53 3.59
CA PRO A 117 22.82 15.99 3.66
C PRO A 117 22.88 17.50 3.86
N ASP A 118 23.79 17.97 4.71
CA ASP A 118 24.05 19.40 4.94
C ASP A 118 25.01 19.98 3.88
N CYS A 119 24.72 19.73 2.61
CA CYS A 119 25.52 20.23 1.48
C CYS A 119 24.72 20.24 0.17
N ASP A 120 25.18 21.04 -0.80
CA ASP A 120 24.54 21.18 -2.12
C ASP A 120 24.60 19.87 -2.93
N ALA A 121 23.44 19.35 -3.34
CA ALA A 121 23.34 18.14 -4.16
C ALA A 121 24.08 18.21 -5.50
N ALA A 122 24.32 19.40 -6.06
CA ALA A 122 25.10 19.57 -7.28
C ALA A 122 26.62 19.49 -7.05
N SER A 123 27.07 19.70 -5.81
CA SER A 123 28.50 19.67 -5.47
C SER A 123 29.08 18.26 -5.67
N PRO A 124 30.25 18.10 -6.32
CA PRO A 124 30.93 16.81 -6.48
C PRO A 124 31.06 16.02 -5.17
N ASP A 125 31.42 16.71 -4.07
CA ASP A 125 31.69 16.07 -2.77
C ASP A 125 30.41 15.66 -2.04
N CYS A 126 29.26 16.18 -2.45
CA CYS A 126 27.97 15.93 -1.81
C CYS A 126 27.07 14.99 -2.62
N ARG A 127 27.30 14.85 -3.94
CA ARG A 127 26.50 14.01 -4.83
C ARG A 127 26.37 12.57 -4.35
N SER A 128 27.42 11.98 -3.77
CA SER A 128 27.38 10.63 -3.20
C SER A 128 26.39 10.53 -2.03
N LYS A 129 26.39 11.51 -1.11
CA LYS A 129 25.49 11.55 0.05
C LYS A 129 24.03 11.63 -0.39
N TRP A 130 23.71 12.51 -1.34
CA TRP A 130 22.34 12.61 -1.89
C TRP A 130 21.90 11.35 -2.63
N ARG A 131 22.81 10.64 -3.29
CA ARG A 131 22.51 9.34 -3.91
C ARG A 131 22.22 8.26 -2.87
N GLU A 132 22.89 8.26 -1.72
CA GLU A 132 22.54 7.35 -0.63
C GLU A 132 21.12 7.61 -0.11
N VAL A 133 20.72 8.87 0.06
CA VAL A 133 19.32 9.22 0.37
C VAL A 133 18.38 8.75 -0.75
N GLY A 134 18.78 8.91 -2.01
CA GLY A 134 18.05 8.38 -3.16
C GLY A 134 17.84 6.87 -3.13
N LYS A 135 18.83 6.09 -2.67
CA LYS A 135 18.71 4.64 -2.50
C LYS A 135 17.71 4.29 -1.39
N LEU A 136 17.74 5.02 -0.27
CA LEU A 136 16.76 4.87 0.81
C LEU A 136 15.35 5.20 0.32
N ALA A 137 15.20 6.30 -0.43
CA ALA A 137 13.92 6.67 -1.05
C ALA A 137 13.44 5.61 -2.04
N LYS A 138 14.34 5.00 -2.82
CA LYS A 138 14.00 3.89 -3.70
C LYS A 138 13.50 2.68 -2.91
N ALA A 139 14.22 2.27 -1.88
CA ALA A 139 13.81 1.16 -1.03
C ALA A 139 12.42 1.41 -0.40
N MET A 140 12.16 2.65 0.01
CA MET A 140 10.88 3.10 0.56
C MET A 140 9.75 2.94 -0.47
N TYR A 141 9.91 3.40 -1.73
CA TYR A 141 8.89 3.19 -2.77
C TYR A 141 8.73 1.72 -3.14
N ASP A 142 9.85 0.97 -3.22
CA ASP A 142 9.81 -0.45 -3.57
C ASP A 142 9.01 -1.24 -2.51
N GLN A 143 9.11 -0.88 -1.22
CA GLN A 143 8.30 -1.46 -0.14
C GLN A 143 6.81 -1.05 -0.21
N THR A 144 6.50 0.22 -0.49
CA THR A 144 5.10 0.70 -0.51
C THR A 144 4.29 0.28 -1.73
N ARG A 145 4.94 -0.08 -2.84
CA ARG A 145 4.25 -0.65 -4.02
C ARG A 145 3.60 -2.02 -3.75
N GLY A 146 3.86 -2.61 -2.59
CA GLY A 146 3.36 -3.94 -2.23
C GLY A 146 4.13 -5.04 -2.95
N PRO A 147 3.82 -6.32 -2.68
CA PRO A 147 4.46 -7.43 -3.39
C PRO A 147 4.19 -7.28 -4.90
N ILE A 148 5.26 -7.35 -5.71
CA ILE A 148 5.21 -7.27 -7.18
C ILE A 148 4.24 -8.31 -7.77
N VAL A 149 4.00 -9.41 -7.04
CA VAL A 149 2.99 -10.40 -7.37
C VAL A 149 1.86 -10.33 -6.33
N ALA A 150 0.85 -9.52 -6.63
CA ALA A 150 -0.42 -9.54 -5.90
C ALA A 150 -1.08 -10.93 -6.11
N GLY A 151 -0.94 -11.84 -5.14
CA GLY A 151 -1.62 -13.14 -5.17
C GLY A 151 -0.80 -14.36 -4.74
N CYS A 152 0.53 -14.29 -4.66
CA CYS A 152 1.37 -15.47 -4.34
C CYS A 152 1.61 -15.72 -2.84
N GLY A 153 0.98 -14.96 -1.95
CA GLY A 153 1.07 -15.14 -0.50
C GLY A 153 -0.24 -14.74 0.18
N GLY A 154 -1.35 -15.20 -0.42
CA GLY A 154 -2.70 -14.71 -0.21
C GLY A 154 -3.02 -14.24 1.20
N ALA A 155 -3.73 -13.13 1.29
CA ALA A 155 -4.50 -12.68 2.46
C ALA A 155 -5.60 -13.69 2.87
N GLY A 156 -5.53 -14.94 2.42
CA GLY A 156 -6.42 -16.02 2.80
C GLY A 156 -6.32 -16.25 4.30
N GLY A 157 -7.31 -15.74 5.01
CA GLY A 157 -7.43 -15.87 6.46
C GLY A 157 -6.95 -14.67 7.26
N GLU A 158 -6.46 -13.58 6.66
CA GLU A 158 -6.23 -12.34 7.42
C GLU A 158 -7.55 -11.83 8.00
N THR A 159 -7.54 -11.46 9.29
CA THR A 159 -8.71 -10.83 9.88
C THR A 159 -8.89 -9.41 9.34
N ALA A 160 -10.13 -8.92 9.35
CA ALA A 160 -10.42 -7.54 8.96
C ALA A 160 -9.66 -6.51 9.83
N THR A 161 -9.32 -6.85 11.07
CA THR A 161 -8.47 -6.05 11.96
C THR A 161 -7.07 -5.85 11.35
N VAL A 162 -6.44 -6.95 10.90
CA VAL A 162 -5.10 -6.94 10.30
C VAL A 162 -5.11 -6.14 9.00
N ILE A 163 -6.12 -6.37 8.16
CA ILE A 163 -6.30 -5.64 6.90
C ILE A 163 -6.49 -4.14 7.16
N GLY A 164 -7.35 -3.79 8.12
CA GLY A 164 -7.62 -2.41 8.52
C GLY A 164 -6.37 -1.69 9.04
N ARG A 165 -5.61 -2.33 9.93
CA ARG A 165 -4.33 -1.80 10.44
C ARG A 165 -3.32 -1.61 9.32
N ARG A 166 -3.13 -2.60 8.45
CA ARG A 166 -2.22 -2.49 7.30
C ARG A 166 -2.60 -1.30 6.41
N ALA A 167 -3.89 -1.14 6.12
CA ALA A 167 -4.38 -0.02 5.32
C ALA A 167 -4.12 1.33 6.01
N ALA A 168 -4.35 1.43 7.32
CA ALA A 168 -4.05 2.63 8.10
C ALA A 168 -2.56 2.97 8.07
N HIS A 169 -1.69 1.99 8.29
CA HIS A 169 -0.23 2.18 8.21
C HIS A 169 0.22 2.61 6.82
N ARG A 170 -0.30 2.00 5.75
CA ARG A 170 0.02 2.42 4.37
C ARG A 170 -0.35 3.87 4.11
N ARG A 171 -1.54 4.32 4.54
CA ARG A 171 -1.95 5.72 4.44
C ARG A 171 -0.98 6.64 5.19
N TYR A 172 -0.61 6.24 6.42
CA TYR A 172 0.31 7.02 7.24
C TYR A 172 1.71 7.10 6.64
N VAL A 173 2.28 5.96 6.22
CA VAL A 173 3.59 5.90 5.54
C VAL A 173 3.57 6.75 4.28
N GLN A 174 2.51 6.69 3.47
CA GLN A 174 2.40 7.53 2.27
C GLN A 174 2.41 9.04 2.60
N LYS A 175 1.78 9.45 3.71
CA LYS A 175 1.86 10.82 4.20
C LYS A 175 3.30 11.19 4.58
N LEU A 176 4.02 10.33 5.31
CA LEU A 176 5.42 10.57 5.68
C LEU A 176 6.34 10.67 4.46
N ILE A 177 6.09 9.85 3.42
CA ILE A 177 6.81 9.92 2.15
C ILE A 177 6.67 11.31 1.53
N THR A 178 5.44 11.82 1.43
CA THR A 178 5.18 13.15 0.89
C THR A 178 5.86 14.25 1.71
N GLU A 179 5.76 14.22 3.04
CA GLU A 179 6.43 15.17 3.93
C GLU A 179 7.95 15.16 3.76
N ALA A 180 8.57 13.97 3.67
CA ALA A 180 10.00 13.82 3.49
C ALA A 180 10.46 14.31 2.10
N GLU A 181 9.71 14.03 1.04
CA GLU A 181 9.99 14.51 -0.32
C GLU A 181 9.98 16.04 -0.40
N GLU A 182 8.95 16.67 0.17
CA GLU A 182 8.81 18.12 0.21
C GLU A 182 9.97 18.76 0.96
N HIS A 183 10.30 18.22 2.14
CA HIS A 183 11.42 18.71 2.94
C HIS A 183 12.76 18.57 2.22
N LEU A 184 13.09 17.38 1.69
CA LEU A 184 14.36 17.16 0.98
C LEU A 184 14.48 18.03 -0.28
N THR A 185 13.37 18.28 -0.97
CA THR A 185 13.33 19.20 -2.11
C THR A 185 13.61 20.63 -1.66
N ALA A 186 13.00 21.08 -0.56
CA ALA A 186 13.25 22.40 0.00
C ALA A 186 14.69 22.56 0.52
N VAL A 187 15.28 21.51 1.11
CA VAL A 187 16.70 21.49 1.52
C VAL A 187 17.61 21.60 0.31
N ALA A 188 17.40 20.80 -0.73
CA ALA A 188 18.21 20.90 -1.95
C ALA A 188 18.11 22.29 -2.61
N ALA A 189 16.91 22.88 -2.61
CA ALA A 189 16.66 24.22 -3.14
C ALA A 189 17.26 25.34 -2.28
N SER A 190 17.47 25.16 -0.98
CA SER A 190 18.10 26.19 -0.14
C SER A 190 19.57 26.39 -0.49
N PHE A 191 20.25 25.36 -1.01
CA PHE A 191 21.64 25.47 -1.47
C PHE A 191 21.76 26.11 -2.86
N SER A 192 21.12 25.53 -3.89
CA SER A 192 21.18 26.08 -5.25
C SER A 192 20.04 25.55 -6.14
N PRO A 193 19.69 26.25 -7.25
CA PRO A 193 18.77 25.70 -8.25
C PRO A 193 19.26 24.39 -8.88
N GLN A 194 20.58 24.26 -9.06
CA GLN A 194 21.20 23.06 -9.62
C GLN A 194 21.08 21.88 -8.65
N GLY A 195 21.25 22.14 -7.34
CA GLY A 195 21.04 21.14 -6.28
C GLY A 195 19.61 20.61 -6.28
N GLU A 196 18.62 21.49 -6.37
CA GLU A 196 17.22 21.11 -6.50
C GLU A 196 16.97 20.22 -7.74
N GLN A 197 17.51 20.61 -8.90
CA GLN A 197 17.38 19.83 -10.13
C GLN A 197 18.04 18.45 -10.02
N GLU A 198 19.22 18.36 -9.41
CA GLU A 198 19.90 17.07 -9.21
C GLU A 198 19.11 16.18 -8.25
N TRP A 199 18.59 16.73 -7.16
CA TRP A 199 17.72 15.98 -6.25
C TRP A 199 16.46 15.48 -6.95
N ARG A 200 15.78 16.32 -7.75
CA ARG A 200 14.60 15.91 -8.53
C ARG A 200 14.90 14.76 -9.48
N LYS A 201 16.09 14.71 -10.09
CA LYS A 201 16.53 13.57 -10.92
C LYS A 201 16.73 12.30 -10.09
N ILE A 202 17.39 12.41 -8.94
CA ILE A 202 17.59 11.29 -7.99
C ILE A 202 16.23 10.73 -7.56
N LEU A 203 15.30 11.61 -7.19
CA LEU A 203 13.95 11.23 -6.76
C LEU A 203 13.14 10.59 -7.90
N ALA A 204 13.21 11.14 -9.12
CA ALA A 204 12.56 10.56 -10.28
C ALA A 204 13.06 9.14 -10.59
N ASN A 205 14.36 8.88 -10.43
CA ASN A 205 14.94 7.55 -10.56
C ASN A 205 14.48 6.61 -9.44
N ALA A 206 14.40 7.09 -8.19
CA ALA A 206 13.90 6.30 -7.06
C ALA A 206 12.44 5.86 -7.25
N LYS A 207 11.61 6.71 -7.88
CA LYS A 207 10.21 6.43 -8.20
C LYS A 207 10.02 5.45 -9.35
N GLN A 208 11.06 5.09 -10.11
CA GLN A 208 10.95 4.04 -11.11
C GLN A 208 10.69 2.68 -10.46
N PRO A 209 9.68 1.93 -10.90
CA PRO A 209 9.45 0.58 -10.40
C PRO A 209 10.65 -0.32 -10.73
N PRO A 210 10.96 -1.32 -9.90
CA PRO A 210 11.93 -2.34 -10.28
C PRO A 210 11.47 -3.00 -11.59
N PRO A 211 12.40 -3.38 -12.49
CA PRO A 211 12.04 -4.11 -13.69
C PRO A 211 11.30 -5.39 -13.27
N MET A 212 10.04 -5.51 -13.65
CA MET A 212 9.28 -6.72 -13.36
C MET A 212 9.85 -7.83 -14.26
N PRO A 213 10.35 -8.96 -13.72
CA PRO A 213 10.58 -10.12 -14.55
C PRO A 213 9.26 -10.45 -15.24
N CYS A 214 9.32 -10.81 -16.53
CA CYS A 214 8.16 -11.14 -17.37
C CYS A 214 7.45 -12.41 -16.84
N LEU A 215 6.85 -12.33 -15.66
CA LEU A 215 6.08 -13.40 -15.07
C LEU A 215 4.70 -13.35 -15.71
N SER A 216 4.43 -14.37 -16.54
CA SER A 216 3.11 -14.67 -17.09
C SER A 216 2.04 -14.64 -15.99
N PRO A 217 0.78 -14.28 -16.32
CA PRO A 217 -0.22 -13.94 -15.32
C PRO A 217 -0.63 -15.18 -14.53
N CYS A 218 -0.01 -15.39 -13.36
CA CYS A 218 -0.59 -16.18 -12.28
C CYS A 218 -1.71 -15.34 -11.65
N ALA A 219 -2.78 -15.10 -12.41
CA ALA A 219 -4.03 -14.59 -11.87
C ALA A 219 -4.64 -15.69 -11.01
N MET A 220 -4.28 -15.71 -9.73
CA MET A 220 -4.97 -16.52 -8.75
C MET A 220 -6.41 -16.00 -8.63
N PRO A 221 -7.42 -16.88 -8.53
CA PRO A 221 -8.77 -16.43 -8.26
C PRO A 221 -8.80 -15.67 -6.93
N ASP A 222 -9.50 -14.54 -6.89
CA ASP A 222 -9.77 -13.81 -5.66
C ASP A 222 -10.49 -14.75 -4.69
N VAL A 223 -9.77 -15.17 -3.64
CA VAL A 223 -10.42 -15.81 -2.50
C VAL A 223 -11.16 -14.69 -1.79
N SER A 224 -12.48 -14.63 -1.95
CA SER A 224 -13.32 -13.58 -1.38
C SER A 224 -13.38 -13.71 0.14
N THR A 225 -12.34 -13.20 0.82
CA THR A 225 -12.45 -12.86 2.23
C THR A 225 -13.59 -11.86 2.38
N ILE A 226 -14.45 -12.03 3.38
CA ILE A 226 -15.48 -11.04 3.72
C ILE A 226 -14.75 -9.87 4.40
N VAL A 227 -14.11 -9.01 3.61
CA VAL A 227 -13.31 -7.85 4.11
C VAL A 227 -14.20 -6.65 4.44
N GLN A 228 -15.50 -6.75 4.19
CA GLN A 228 -16.40 -5.62 4.36
C GLN A 228 -16.51 -5.26 5.85
N SER A 229 -16.47 -3.97 6.16
CA SER A 229 -16.76 -3.45 7.49
C SER A 229 -17.96 -2.53 7.41
N ILE A 230 -18.86 -2.62 8.39
CA ILE A 230 -19.98 -1.70 8.55
C ILE A 230 -19.58 -0.64 9.56
N ALA A 231 -19.55 0.63 9.14
CA ALA A 231 -19.24 1.75 10.01
C ALA A 231 -20.46 2.14 10.87
N PHE A 232 -20.18 2.66 12.07
CA PHE A 232 -21.15 3.20 13.00
C PHE A 232 -20.84 4.66 13.29
N ALA A 233 -21.87 5.44 13.58
CA ALA A 233 -21.69 6.75 14.19
C ALA A 233 -21.25 6.60 15.65
N LYS A 234 -20.62 7.65 16.18
CA LYS A 234 -20.20 7.71 17.59
C LYS A 234 -21.37 7.43 18.52
N ASP A 235 -21.14 6.55 19.49
CA ASP A 235 -22.11 6.10 20.51
C ASP A 235 -23.37 5.42 19.95
N ALA A 236 -23.48 5.24 18.62
CA ALA A 236 -24.60 4.56 18.00
C ALA A 236 -24.49 3.06 18.21
N ARG A 237 -25.59 2.46 18.67
CA ARG A 237 -25.75 1.02 18.90
C ARG A 237 -26.35 0.31 17.69
N ASP A 238 -27.23 1.01 16.98
CA ASP A 238 -28.04 0.44 15.91
C ASP A 238 -27.48 0.74 14.54
N VAL A 239 -27.53 -0.27 13.69
CA VAL A 239 -27.17 -0.14 12.29
C VAL A 239 -28.29 0.59 11.54
N ARG A 240 -27.90 1.53 10.68
CA ARG A 240 -28.82 2.25 9.80
C ARG A 240 -29.25 1.35 8.65
N SER A 241 -30.34 0.60 8.83
CA SER A 241 -30.82 -0.35 7.81
C SER A 241 -31.37 0.32 6.55
N ASP A 242 -31.65 1.61 6.60
CA ASP A 242 -32.03 2.47 5.47
C ASP A 242 -30.82 2.93 4.63
N ASP A 243 -29.60 2.72 5.13
CA ASP A 243 -28.37 3.08 4.42
C ASP A 243 -28.09 2.09 3.28
N ALA A 244 -27.90 2.63 2.06
CA ALA A 244 -27.65 1.85 0.86
C ALA A 244 -26.31 1.09 0.92
N ALA A 245 -25.27 1.66 1.53
CA ALA A 245 -23.98 1.01 1.69
C ALA A 245 -24.05 -0.16 2.68
N VAL A 246 -24.80 0.01 3.78
CA VAL A 246 -25.07 -1.09 4.72
C VAL A 246 -25.85 -2.21 4.03
N THR A 247 -26.91 -1.86 3.31
CA THR A 247 -27.74 -2.84 2.60
C THR A 247 -26.92 -3.64 1.58
N ALA A 248 -26.09 -2.96 0.78
CA ALA A 248 -25.19 -3.59 -0.17
C ALA A 248 -24.16 -4.50 0.52
N ALA A 249 -23.61 -4.08 1.66
CA ALA A 249 -22.68 -4.90 2.43
C ALA A 249 -23.34 -6.19 2.95
N ILE A 250 -24.52 -6.08 3.57
CA ILE A 250 -25.29 -7.23 4.06
C ILE A 250 -25.60 -8.21 2.92
N GLN A 251 -26.05 -7.69 1.76
CA GLN A 251 -26.35 -8.53 0.59
C GLN A 251 -25.11 -9.24 0.05
N ALA A 252 -23.97 -8.56 -0.02
CA ALA A 252 -22.72 -9.16 -0.47
C ALA A 252 -22.25 -10.27 0.49
N ILE A 253 -22.34 -10.06 1.80
CA ILE A 253 -22.02 -11.07 2.82
C ILE A 253 -22.90 -12.31 2.65
N VAL A 254 -24.21 -12.12 2.49
CA VAL A 254 -25.17 -13.21 2.28
C VAL A 254 -24.87 -13.96 0.98
N ALA A 255 -24.56 -13.25 -0.10
CA ALA A 255 -24.22 -13.85 -1.39
C ALA A 255 -22.92 -14.68 -1.29
N THR A 256 -21.88 -14.15 -0.65
CA THR A 256 -20.62 -14.86 -0.42
C THR A 256 -20.83 -16.11 0.44
N PHE A 257 -21.61 -16.01 1.51
CA PHE A 257 -21.93 -17.16 2.35
C PHE A 257 -22.66 -18.26 1.57
N LYS A 258 -23.67 -17.90 0.76
CA LYS A 258 -24.43 -18.86 -0.05
C LYS A 258 -23.59 -19.48 -1.18
N ALA A 259 -22.62 -18.75 -1.70
CA ALA A 259 -21.69 -19.26 -2.72
C ALA A 259 -20.65 -20.21 -2.11
N ASN A 260 -20.36 -20.11 -0.82
CA ASN A 260 -19.42 -20.99 -0.15
C ASN A 260 -20.00 -22.41 -0.01
N ARG A 261 -19.37 -23.38 -0.69
CA ARG A 261 -19.79 -24.79 -0.65
C ARG A 261 -19.32 -25.53 0.60
N ALA A 262 -18.36 -24.98 1.33
CA ALA A 262 -17.87 -25.57 2.56
C ALA A 262 -18.71 -25.11 3.77
N PRO A 263 -19.04 -26.00 4.71
CA PRO A 263 -19.64 -25.62 5.98
C PRO A 263 -18.82 -24.55 6.69
N SER A 264 -19.43 -23.39 6.94
CA SER A 264 -18.78 -22.25 7.59
C SER A 264 -19.75 -21.50 8.49
N LYS A 265 -19.19 -20.79 9.47
CA LYS A 265 -19.89 -19.84 10.34
C LYS A 265 -19.35 -18.45 10.11
N ILE A 266 -20.21 -17.45 10.25
CA ILE A 266 -19.83 -16.05 10.27
C ILE A 266 -19.75 -15.61 11.73
N VAL A 267 -18.60 -15.08 12.12
CA VAL A 267 -18.44 -14.36 13.38
C VAL A 267 -18.52 -12.87 13.06
N VAL A 268 -19.54 -12.22 13.61
CA VAL A 268 -19.78 -10.77 13.53
C VAL A 268 -19.08 -10.12 14.71
N ARG A 269 -18.04 -9.32 14.44
CA ARG A 269 -17.15 -8.79 15.46
C ARG A 269 -17.36 -7.29 15.57
N GLY A 270 -17.92 -6.86 16.70
CA GLY A 270 -18.17 -5.45 16.97
C GLY A 270 -16.97 -4.79 17.63
N HIS A 271 -16.69 -3.57 17.21
CA HIS A 271 -15.62 -2.73 17.72
C HIS A 271 -16.18 -1.37 18.13
N ALA A 272 -15.48 -0.73 19.04
CA ALA A 272 -15.75 0.62 19.50
C ALA A 272 -14.44 1.40 19.62
N ASP A 273 -14.53 2.72 19.55
CA ASP A 273 -13.39 3.57 19.87
C ASP A 273 -13.23 3.68 21.40
N ALA A 274 -12.00 3.87 21.86
CA ALA A 274 -11.71 4.06 23.28
C ALA A 274 -12.38 5.32 23.87
N GLY A 275 -12.68 6.32 23.03
CA GLY A 275 -13.37 7.55 23.44
C GLY A 275 -14.90 7.50 23.41
N GLU A 276 -15.52 6.33 23.22
CA GLU A 276 -16.98 6.15 23.26
C GLU A 276 -17.49 5.83 24.67
N LYS A 277 -18.79 6.06 24.89
CA LYS A 277 -19.45 5.71 26.15
C LYS A 277 -19.67 4.20 26.24
N ASP A 278 -19.04 3.57 27.22
CA ASP A 278 -19.11 2.12 27.47
C ASP A 278 -18.73 1.28 26.24
N PRO A 279 -17.47 1.36 25.74
CA PRO A 279 -17.07 0.75 24.47
C PRO A 279 -17.37 -0.75 24.34
N ALA A 280 -17.26 -1.50 25.45
CA ALA A 280 -17.56 -2.93 25.48
C ALA A 280 -19.05 -3.23 25.23
N GLU A 281 -19.95 -2.42 25.80
CA GLU A 281 -21.40 -2.56 25.59
C GLU A 281 -21.77 -2.16 24.16
N LEU A 282 -21.22 -1.04 23.66
CA LEU A 282 -21.43 -0.58 22.28
C LEU A 282 -21.00 -1.62 21.25
N ALA A 283 -19.77 -2.15 21.37
CA ALA A 283 -19.26 -3.19 20.49
C ALA A 283 -20.21 -4.40 20.44
N THR A 284 -20.69 -4.85 21.60
CA THR A 284 -21.64 -5.96 21.70
C THR A 284 -22.98 -5.63 21.05
N ALA A 285 -23.52 -4.43 21.29
CA ALA A 285 -24.80 -3.99 20.74
C ALA A 285 -24.74 -3.88 19.20
N ARG A 286 -23.67 -3.30 18.66
CA ARG A 286 -23.44 -3.16 17.22
C ARG A 286 -23.39 -4.52 16.52
N ALA A 287 -22.62 -5.46 17.07
CA ALA A 287 -22.52 -6.80 16.52
C ALA A 287 -23.89 -7.49 16.48
N LYS A 288 -24.68 -7.39 17.56
CA LYS A 288 -26.05 -7.93 17.61
C LYS A 288 -26.98 -7.27 16.60
N SER A 289 -26.88 -5.96 16.42
CA SER A 289 -27.68 -5.19 15.46
C SER A 289 -27.42 -5.68 14.02
N VAL A 290 -26.15 -5.92 13.67
CA VAL A 290 -25.77 -6.48 12.36
C VAL A 290 -26.22 -7.95 12.21
N VAL A 291 -26.12 -8.77 13.26
CA VAL A 291 -26.67 -10.14 13.22
C VAL A 291 -28.16 -10.13 12.90
N ALA A 292 -28.95 -9.23 13.50
CA ALA A 292 -30.37 -9.13 13.21
C ALA A 292 -30.65 -8.85 11.72
N LEU A 293 -29.85 -7.99 11.07
CA LEU A 293 -29.96 -7.75 9.62
C LEU A 293 -29.57 -8.98 8.80
N LEU A 294 -28.50 -9.69 9.16
CA LEU A 294 -28.06 -10.90 8.47
C LEU A 294 -29.13 -12.01 8.52
N LEU A 295 -29.75 -12.22 9.68
CA LEU A 295 -30.85 -13.18 9.84
C LEU A 295 -32.07 -12.76 9.02
N LYS A 296 -32.43 -11.47 9.04
CA LYS A 296 -33.52 -10.93 8.21
C LYS A 296 -33.23 -11.09 6.71
N ALA A 297 -31.97 -11.05 6.30
CA ALA A 297 -31.51 -11.27 4.93
C ALA A 297 -31.41 -12.76 4.53
N GLY A 298 -31.78 -13.69 5.44
CA GLY A 298 -31.94 -15.11 5.15
C GLY A 298 -30.73 -15.99 5.48
N LEU A 299 -29.82 -15.52 6.34
CA LEU A 299 -28.80 -16.40 6.93
C LEU A 299 -29.41 -17.27 8.04
N PRO A 300 -29.08 -18.58 8.10
CA PRO A 300 -29.48 -19.44 9.21
C PRO A 300 -28.96 -18.93 10.55
N LYS A 301 -29.76 -19.07 11.62
CA LYS A 301 -29.35 -18.65 12.97
C LYS A 301 -28.06 -19.34 13.44
N ASP A 302 -27.91 -20.62 13.14
CA ASP A 302 -26.76 -21.41 13.59
C ASP A 302 -25.48 -21.15 12.78
N SER A 303 -25.57 -20.39 11.69
CA SER A 303 -24.42 -19.99 10.87
C SER A 303 -23.86 -18.63 11.23
N VAL A 304 -24.44 -17.90 12.19
CA VAL A 304 -24.00 -16.55 12.57
C VAL A 304 -23.86 -16.45 14.09
N THR A 305 -22.73 -15.90 14.54
CA THR A 305 -22.47 -15.57 15.94
C THR A 305 -21.96 -14.14 16.05
N SER A 306 -22.12 -13.51 17.21
CA SER A 306 -21.59 -12.16 17.48
C SER A 306 -20.63 -12.15 18.66
N VAL A 307 -19.58 -11.35 18.56
CA VAL A 307 -18.66 -11.03 19.67
C VAL A 307 -18.44 -9.51 19.74
N GLY A 308 -18.41 -8.96 20.96
CA GLY A 308 -18.03 -7.58 21.20
C GLY A 308 -16.57 -7.52 21.64
N LEU A 309 -15.73 -6.79 20.89
CA LEU A 309 -14.29 -6.66 21.13
C LEU A 309 -13.92 -5.33 21.81
N GLY A 310 -14.91 -4.50 22.12
CA GLY A 310 -14.70 -3.20 22.76
C GLY A 310 -13.72 -2.33 21.97
N ALA A 311 -12.79 -1.70 22.69
CA ALA A 311 -11.75 -0.85 22.13
C ALA A 311 -10.37 -1.55 22.03
N ASP A 312 -10.33 -2.88 22.18
CA ASP A 312 -9.08 -3.63 22.29
C ASP A 312 -8.34 -3.77 20.97
N LEU A 313 -9.05 -3.68 19.85
CA LEU A 313 -8.54 -3.87 18.49
C LEU A 313 -8.67 -2.60 17.62
N PRO A 314 -8.02 -1.49 18.00
CA PRO A 314 -8.05 -0.29 17.19
C PRO A 314 -7.29 -0.54 15.88
N VAL A 315 -7.84 -0.06 14.77
CA VAL A 315 -7.18 -0.04 13.45
C VAL A 315 -6.49 1.29 13.20
N GLU A 316 -7.01 2.35 13.81
CA GLU A 316 -6.45 3.69 13.76
C GLU A 316 -6.30 4.23 15.18
N ARG A 317 -5.37 5.16 15.34
CA ARG A 317 -5.22 5.89 16.59
C ARG A 317 -6.37 6.89 16.68
N SER A 318 -7.06 6.93 17.81
CA SER A 318 -8.06 7.96 18.09
C SER A 318 -7.38 9.34 18.07
N ASP A 319 -8.07 10.33 17.50
CA ASP A 319 -7.60 11.72 17.58
C ASP A 319 -7.55 12.25 19.03
N GLU A 320 -7.13 13.50 19.21
CA GLU A 320 -7.11 14.16 20.53
C GLU A 320 -8.48 14.21 21.21
N LYS A 321 -9.56 14.08 20.43
CA LYS A 321 -10.95 14.05 20.90
C LYS A 321 -11.46 12.62 21.14
N GLY A 322 -10.58 11.63 21.06
CA GLY A 322 -10.93 10.21 21.23
C GLY A 322 -11.83 9.69 20.11
N ASN A 323 -11.64 10.16 18.87
CA ASN A 323 -12.42 9.71 17.73
C ASN A 323 -11.51 9.15 16.63
N ALA A 324 -11.66 7.87 16.34
CA ALA A 324 -11.37 7.33 15.02
C ALA A 324 -12.60 6.59 14.51
N ALA A 325 -13.26 7.16 13.50
CA ALA A 325 -14.44 6.55 12.88
C ALA A 325 -14.14 5.13 12.36
N ALA A 326 -12.89 4.84 11.97
CA ALA A 326 -12.44 3.50 11.57
C ALA A 326 -12.49 2.46 12.72
N ASN A 327 -12.45 2.89 13.98
CA ASN A 327 -12.61 2.00 15.14
C ASN A 327 -14.08 1.68 15.45
N GLN A 328 -15.01 2.54 15.02
CA GLN A 328 -16.45 2.41 15.21
C GLN A 328 -17.04 1.52 14.11
N ARG A 329 -16.77 0.21 14.19
CA ARG A 329 -17.09 -0.71 13.09
C ARG A 329 -17.61 -2.06 13.57
N VAL A 330 -18.25 -2.77 12.65
CA VAL A 330 -18.43 -4.22 12.71
C VAL A 330 -17.72 -4.83 11.53
N ASP A 331 -16.94 -5.87 11.77
CA ASP A 331 -16.31 -6.67 10.72
C ASP A 331 -16.66 -8.16 10.86
N PHE A 332 -16.29 -8.95 9.85
CA PHE A 332 -16.74 -10.34 9.71
C PHE A 332 -15.55 -11.28 9.58
N GLU A 333 -15.71 -12.45 10.16
CA GLU A 333 -14.75 -13.53 10.05
C GLU A 333 -15.49 -14.81 9.65
N ALA A 334 -15.05 -15.45 8.56
CA ALA A 334 -15.57 -16.74 8.15
C ALA A 334 -14.74 -17.84 8.81
N VAL A 335 -15.37 -18.63 9.68
CA VAL A 335 -14.74 -19.75 10.39
C VAL A 335 -15.22 -21.05 9.76
N ALA A 336 -14.29 -21.85 9.25
CA ALA A 336 -14.61 -23.20 8.78
C ALA A 336 -15.12 -24.03 9.96
N THR A 337 -16.27 -24.68 9.81
CA THR A 337 -16.70 -25.67 10.79
C THR A 337 -16.03 -26.99 10.47
N ALA A 338 -15.45 -27.66 11.46
CA ALA A 338 -14.93 -29.01 11.29
C ALA A 338 -16.01 -29.90 10.64
N LYS A 339 -15.60 -30.67 9.62
CA LYS A 339 -16.48 -31.69 9.04
C LYS A 339 -16.80 -32.69 10.17
N PRO A 340 -18.08 -32.96 10.45
CA PRO A 340 -18.47 -33.87 11.53
C PRO A 340 -17.92 -35.28 11.33
#